data_AF-A0A3D5BQZ7-F1
#
_entry.id   AF-A0A3D5BQZ7-F1
#
_cell.length_a   1.000
_cell.length_b   1.000
_cell.length_c   1.000
_cell.angle_alpha   90.00
_cell.angle_beta   90.00
_cell.angle_gamma   90.00
#
_symmetry.space_group_name_H-M   'P 1'
#
loop_
_entity.id
_entity.type
_entity.pdbx_description
1 polymer ?
#
loop_
_entity_poly.entity_id
_entity_poly.type
_entity_poly.pdbx_seq_one_letter_code
_entity_poly.pdbx_strand_id
1 'polypeptide(L)'
;MTTPDTLPTHSLKVCRGATGCPHAVIGRDVSEEIGAVMARSGWGAFLAAGVKPIRHHHQFRLAVASCPNGCSQPHIADFGLISFGRV
;
A
#
# COMPACT_ATOMS: atom_id res chain seq x y z
N MET A 1 -23.20 7.79 5.51
CA MET A 1 -23.23 7.24 6.88
C MET A 1 -22.36 5.99 6.88
N THR A 2 -21.07 6.14 7.19
CA THR A 2 -20.14 5.01 7.30
C THR A 2 -20.57 4.17 8.50
N THR A 3 -20.94 2.92 8.28
CA THR A 3 -21.19 1.97 9.38
C THR A 3 -19.87 1.83 10.16
N PRO A 4 -19.88 1.97 11.49
CA PRO A 4 -18.66 2.08 12.31
C PRO A 4 -17.66 0.92 12.17
N ASP A 5 -18.07 -0.21 11.57
CA ASP A 5 -17.25 -1.42 11.40
C ASP A 5 -16.67 -1.64 9.99
N THR A 6 -16.87 -0.71 9.04
CA THR A 6 -16.35 -0.87 7.67
C THR A 6 -14.92 -0.39 7.54
N LEU A 7 -14.02 -1.28 7.08
CA LEU A 7 -12.63 -0.92 6.78
C LEU A 7 -12.51 -0.14 5.45
N PRO A 8 -11.39 0.58 5.23
CA PRO A 8 -11.09 1.18 3.93
C PRO A 8 -11.02 0.12 2.82
N THR A 9 -11.26 0.50 1.56
CA THR A 9 -11.20 -0.41 0.40
C THR A 9 -9.77 -0.86 0.06
N HIS A 10 -8.77 -0.15 0.55
CA HIS A 10 -7.37 -0.46 0.35
C HIS A 10 -6.54 -0.15 1.58
N SER A 11 -5.38 -0.78 1.68
CA SER A 11 -4.38 -0.51 2.71
C SER A 11 -3.02 -0.28 2.06
N LEU A 12 -2.21 0.60 2.67
CA LEU A 12 -0.84 0.84 2.25
C LEU A 12 0.09 0.55 3.44
N LYS A 13 1.03 -0.37 3.25
CA LYS A 13 2.07 -0.71 4.23
C LYS A 13 3.44 -0.27 3.71
N VAL A 14 4.12 0.59 4.46
CA VAL A 14 5.45 1.09 4.12
C VAL A 14 6.48 0.64 5.15
N CYS A 15 7.74 0.47 4.73
CA CYS A 15 8.83 0.19 5.67
C CYS A 15 9.47 1.50 6.19
N ARG A 16 10.42 1.39 7.12
CA ARG A 16 11.18 2.53 7.69
C ARG A 16 12.17 3.19 6.71
N GLY A 17 12.06 2.92 5.41
CA GLY A 17 13.03 3.39 4.42
C GLY A 17 13.13 4.92 4.35
N ALA A 18 11.98 5.59 4.29
CA ALA A 18 11.89 7.04 4.30
C ALA A 18 12.28 7.70 5.64
N THR A 19 12.37 6.91 6.72
CA THR A 19 12.66 7.38 8.08
C THR A 19 14.08 7.03 8.52
N GLY A 20 15.03 6.90 7.58
CA GLY A 20 16.45 6.69 7.89
C GLY A 20 16.89 5.22 8.07
N CYS A 21 16.27 4.26 7.39
CA CYS A 21 16.78 2.89 7.38
C CYS A 21 18.15 2.81 6.66
N PRO A 22 19.20 2.21 7.26
CA PRO A 22 20.53 2.14 6.65
C PRO A 22 20.58 1.27 5.38
N HIS A 23 19.59 0.38 5.19
CA HIS A 23 19.50 -0.47 4.01
C HIS A 23 18.67 0.14 2.88
N ALA A 24 18.10 1.33 3.08
CA ALA A 24 17.23 1.93 2.08
C ALA A 24 17.99 2.22 0.77
N VAL A 25 17.53 1.62 -0.32
CA VAL A 25 17.93 2.00 -1.68
C VAL A 25 17.27 3.34 -2.01
N ILE A 26 15.97 3.47 -1.74
CA ILE A 26 15.20 4.72 -1.83
C ILE A 26 14.89 5.25 -0.43
N GLY A 27 15.43 6.42 -0.10
CA GLY A 27 15.24 7.08 1.20
C GLY A 27 14.15 8.15 1.24
N ARG A 28 13.34 8.30 0.18
CA ARG A 28 12.20 9.23 0.14
C ARG A 28 10.89 8.52 0.45
N ASP A 29 9.93 9.25 1.01
CA ASP A 29 8.56 8.76 1.11
C ASP A 29 7.86 8.83 -0.26
N VAL A 30 7.12 7.78 -0.60
CA VAL A 30 6.32 7.66 -1.82
C VAL A 30 4.84 7.41 -1.53
N SER A 31 4.44 7.46 -0.25
CA SER A 31 3.10 7.08 0.21
C SER A 31 2.01 7.96 -0.41
N GLU A 32 2.26 9.26 -0.52
CA GLU A 32 1.32 10.20 -1.15
C GLU A 32 1.15 9.93 -2.66
N GLU A 33 2.26 9.68 -3.38
CA GLU A 33 2.22 9.36 -4.81
C GLU A 33 1.43 8.07 -5.08
N ILE A 34 1.68 7.03 -4.28
CA ILE A 34 0.94 5.76 -4.36
C ILE A 34 -0.53 5.96 -3.98
N GLY A 35 -0.82 6.73 -2.93
CA GLY A 35 -2.19 7.09 -2.54
C GLY A 35 -2.94 7.81 -3.67
N ALA A 36 -2.28 8.76 -4.34
CA ALA A 36 -2.84 9.45 -5.48
C ALA A 36 -3.09 8.51 -6.69
N VAL A 37 -2.22 7.52 -6.92
CA VAL A 37 -2.44 6.47 -7.95
C VAL A 37 -3.67 5.65 -7.60
N MET A 38 -3.80 5.23 -6.33
CA MET A 38 -4.93 4.43 -5.90
C MET A 38 -6.26 5.19 -5.98
N ALA A 39 -6.28 6.46 -5.60
CA ALA A 39 -7.48 7.30 -5.69
C ALA A 39 -8.00 7.40 -7.12
N ARG A 40 -7.12 7.52 -8.12
CA ARG A 40 -7.49 7.63 -9.54
C ARG A 40 -7.64 6.29 -10.27
N SER A 41 -7.29 5.17 -9.65
CA SER A 41 -7.31 3.84 -10.29
C SER A 41 -8.70 3.28 -10.58
N GLY A 42 -9.75 3.82 -9.95
CA GLY A 42 -11.10 3.25 -9.98
C GLY A 42 -11.31 2.05 -9.05
N TRP A 43 -10.24 1.49 -8.47
CA TRP A 43 -10.30 0.29 -7.63
C TRP A 43 -11.18 0.48 -6.38
N GLY A 44 -11.08 1.65 -5.75
CA GLY A 44 -11.89 1.97 -4.57
C GLY A 44 -13.39 1.95 -4.87
N ALA A 45 -13.80 2.48 -6.03
CA ALA A 45 -15.19 2.47 -6.46
C ALA A 45 -15.66 1.04 -6.81
N PHE A 46 -14.82 0.27 -7.49
CA PHE A 46 -15.08 -1.13 -7.83
C PHE A 46 -15.39 -1.98 -6.59
N LEU A 47 -14.52 -1.94 -5.57
CA LEU A 47 -14.74 -2.69 -4.34
C LEU A 47 -15.96 -2.21 -3.55
N ALA A 48 -16.15 -0.89 -3.46
CA ALA A 48 -17.29 -0.31 -2.74
C ALA A 48 -18.64 -0.60 -3.41
N ALA A 49 -18.66 -0.92 -4.71
CA ALA A 49 -19.88 -1.30 -5.42
C ALA A 49 -20.28 -2.76 -5.17
N GLY A 50 -19.30 -3.67 -5.06
CA GLY A 50 -19.56 -5.11 -4.95
C GLY A 50 -19.66 -5.64 -3.52
N VAL A 51 -19.06 -4.97 -2.53
CA VAL A 51 -18.89 -5.54 -1.18
C VAL A 51 -19.17 -4.52 -0.08
N LYS A 52 -20.10 -4.85 0.83
CA LYS A 52 -20.39 -4.08 2.06
C LYS A 52 -20.82 -5.01 3.21
N PRO A 53 -20.23 -4.91 4.42
CA PRO A 53 -19.09 -4.07 4.78
C PRO A 53 -17.76 -4.61 4.22
N ILE A 54 -16.80 -3.73 3.98
CA ILE A 54 -15.43 -4.12 3.65
C ILE A 54 -14.77 -4.74 4.88
N ARG A 55 -14.17 -5.93 4.70
CA ARG A 55 -13.45 -6.70 5.73
C ARG A 55 -12.00 -6.87 5.30
N HIS A 56 -11.13 -7.34 6.19
CA HIS A 56 -9.69 -7.46 5.91
C HIS A 56 -9.34 -8.26 4.65
N HIS A 57 -10.07 -9.34 4.36
CA HIS A 57 -9.84 -10.17 3.16
C HIS A 57 -10.38 -9.55 1.87
N HIS A 58 -11.14 -8.44 1.96
CA HIS A 58 -11.63 -7.68 0.80
C HIS A 58 -10.74 -6.49 0.44
N GLN A 59 -9.87 -6.05 1.36
CA GLN A 59 -9.03 -4.89 1.11
C GLN A 59 -8.00 -5.19 0.04
N PHE A 60 -7.80 -4.26 -0.87
CA PHE A 60 -6.64 -4.28 -1.76
C PHE A 60 -5.39 -3.81 -1.02
N ARG A 61 -4.40 -4.69 -0.92
CA ARG A 61 -3.23 -4.52 -0.07
C ARG A 61 -2.07 -4.05 -0.95
N LEU A 62 -1.60 -2.83 -0.67
CA LEU A 62 -0.38 -2.29 -1.25
C LEU A 62 0.74 -2.33 -0.23
N ALA A 63 1.94 -2.66 -0.69
CA ALA A 63 3.12 -2.60 0.16
C ALA A 63 4.33 -2.04 -0.59
N VAL A 64 5.05 -1.13 0.06
CA VAL A 64 6.26 -0.49 -0.48
C VAL A 64 7.45 -0.83 0.39
N ALA A 65 8.48 -1.43 -0.22
CA ALA A 65 9.76 -1.70 0.40
C ALA A 65 10.87 -0.88 -0.28
N SER A 66 11.56 -0.07 0.52
CA SER A 66 12.68 0.75 0.07
C SER A 66 13.96 -0.03 -0.25
N CYS A 67 13.98 -1.36 -0.09
CA CYS A 67 15.10 -2.24 -0.44
C CYS A 67 14.61 -3.70 -0.58
N PRO A 68 15.44 -4.63 -1.11
CA PRO A 68 15.08 -6.04 -1.29
C PRO A 68 14.79 -6.81 0.00
N ASN A 69 15.16 -6.29 1.19
CA ASN A 69 14.86 -6.92 2.48
C ASN A 69 13.35 -7.03 2.75
N GLY A 70 12.51 -6.23 2.10
CA GLY A 70 11.07 -6.46 2.09
C GLY A 70 10.36 -6.34 3.45
N CYS A 71 10.82 -5.48 4.37
CA CYS A 71 10.25 -5.39 5.74
C CYS A 71 8.75 -5.05 5.79
N SER A 72 8.20 -4.41 4.75
CA SER A 72 6.77 -4.13 4.61
C SER A 72 5.94 -5.32 4.12
N GLN A 73 6.56 -6.49 3.92
CA GLN A 73 5.95 -7.71 3.37
C GLN A 73 5.38 -7.56 1.95
N PRO A 74 6.12 -6.95 1.00
CA PRO A 74 5.62 -6.70 -0.36
C PRO A 74 5.30 -7.96 -1.15
N HIS A 75 5.98 -9.08 -0.87
CA HIS A 75 5.81 -10.35 -1.57
C HIS A 75 4.45 -11.03 -1.33
N ILE A 76 3.69 -10.61 -0.31
CA ILE A 76 2.38 -11.17 0.04
C ILE A 76 1.25 -10.13 -0.01
N ALA A 77 1.54 -8.95 -0.57
CA ALA A 77 0.55 -7.93 -0.87
C ALA A 77 -0.02 -8.16 -2.28
N ASP A 78 -1.24 -7.67 -2.55
CA ASP A 78 -1.83 -7.74 -3.89
C ASP A 78 -0.98 -6.95 -4.90
N PHE A 79 -0.39 -5.83 -4.44
CA PHE A 79 0.61 -5.07 -5.17
C PHE A 79 1.81 -4.76 -4.27
N GLY A 80 2.98 -5.30 -4.63
CA GLY A 80 4.25 -5.06 -3.95
C GLY A 80 5.21 -4.23 -4.81
N LEU A 81 5.70 -3.11 -4.26
CA LEU A 81 6.79 -2.32 -4.85
C LEU A 81 8.08 -2.55 -4.06
N ILE A 82 9.13 -3.02 -4.73
CA ILE A 82 10.45 -3.27 -4.13
C ILE A 82 11.51 -2.46 -4.86
N SER A 83 12.20 -1.60 -4.13
CA SER A 83 13.34 -0.84 -4.67
C SER A 83 14.57 -1.73 -4.73
N PHE A 84 15.27 -1.77 -5.87
CA PHE A 84 16.44 -2.65 -6.07
C PHE A 84 17.69 -1.94 -6.60
N GLY A 85 17.58 -0.72 -7.13
CA GLY A 85 18.73 0.03 -7.66
C GLY A 85 18.51 1.54 -7.65
N ARG A 86 19.60 2.28 -7.86
CA ARG A 86 19.58 3.72 -8.18
C ARG A 86 20.02 3.83 -9.64
N VAL A 87 19.20 4.49 -10.46
CA VAL A 87 19.50 4.79 -11.87
C VAL A 87 19.87 6.25 -11.97
#